data_AF-A0A7Y6C3C5-F1
#
_entry.id   AF-A0A7Y6C3C5-F1
#
_cell.length_a   1.000
_cell.length_b   1.000
_cell.length_c   1.000
_cell.angle_alpha   90.00
_cell.angle_beta   90.00
_cell.angle_gamma   90.00
#
_symmetry.space_group_name_H-M   'P 1'
#
loop_
_entity.id
_entity.type
_entity.pdbx_description
1 polymer ?
#
loop_
_entity_poly.entity_id
_entity_poly.type
_entity_poly.pdbx_seq_one_letter_code
_entity_poly.pdbx_strand_id
1 'polypeptide(L)'
;MRFEYQNFSCDVDVFRRDLDIVVRFYDGSREPAEEEIVNLVIADPGYGYLMLKFKGDAALLSGFLDESVFASDEMVEAAIDFIEHLSPYSQSVYMPYHVARFRQTSYVEYNGEY
;
A
#
# COMPACT_ATOMS: atom_id res chain seq x y z
N MET A 1 -7.78 -5.35 7.15
CA MET A 1 -8.75 -5.42 6.02
C MET A 1 -8.15 -6.34 4.95
N ARG A 2 -8.88 -6.81 3.94
CA ARG A 2 -8.27 -7.60 2.85
C ARG A 2 -8.50 -6.91 1.50
N PHE A 3 -7.49 -6.99 0.65
CA PHE A 3 -7.60 -6.76 -0.78
C PHE A 3 -7.72 -8.11 -1.47
N GLU A 4 -8.65 -8.23 -2.42
CA GLU A 4 -8.92 -9.46 -3.16
C GLU A 4 -9.02 -9.14 -4.65
N TYR A 5 -8.26 -9.87 -5.45
CA TYR A 5 -8.32 -9.77 -6.91
C TYR A 5 -8.07 -11.15 -7.52
N GLN A 6 -9.08 -11.70 -8.19
CA GLN A 6 -9.07 -13.05 -8.76
C GLN A 6 -8.65 -14.11 -7.71
N ASN A 7 -7.50 -14.77 -7.91
CA ASN A 7 -6.98 -15.81 -7.02
C ASN A 7 -5.95 -15.28 -6.01
N PHE A 8 -5.72 -13.97 -5.97
CA PHE A 8 -4.80 -13.32 -5.05
C PHE A 8 -5.55 -12.57 -3.96
N SER A 9 -5.04 -12.62 -2.73
CA SER A 9 -5.49 -11.75 -1.66
C SER A 9 -4.31 -11.38 -0.76
N CYS A 10 -4.37 -10.18 -0.18
CA CYS A 10 -3.40 -9.73 0.81
C CYS A 10 -4.07 -8.92 1.91
N ASP A 11 -3.35 -8.75 3.01
CA ASP A 11 -3.77 -7.90 4.12
C ASP A 11 -3.58 -6.43 3.76
N VAL A 12 -4.43 -5.60 4.36
CA VAL A 12 -4.47 -4.18 4.11
C VAL A 12 -4.64 -3.39 5.40
N ASP A 13 -3.75 -2.42 5.59
CA ASP A 13 -3.88 -1.37 6.59
C ASP A 13 -4.31 -0.07 5.92
N VAL A 14 -5.25 0.63 6.56
CA VAL A 14 -5.79 1.90 6.07
C VAL A 14 -5.55 2.98 7.10
N PHE A 15 -4.66 3.91 6.78
CA PHE A 15 -4.36 5.08 7.58
C PHE A 15 -5.10 6.29 7.02
N ARG A 16 -5.71 7.08 7.91
CA ARG A 16 -6.47 8.28 7.51
C ARG A 16 -5.92 9.51 8.20
N ARG A 17 -5.89 10.61 7.46
CA ARG A 17 -5.67 11.95 7.99
C ARG A 17 -6.62 12.90 7.31
N ASP A 18 -7.61 13.40 8.05
CA ASP A 18 -8.72 14.15 7.48
C ASP A 18 -9.42 13.34 6.38
N LEU A 19 -9.38 13.82 5.13
CA LEU A 19 -9.90 13.13 3.95
C LEU A 19 -8.85 12.26 3.26
N ASP A 20 -7.56 12.45 3.55
CA ASP A 20 -6.47 11.72 2.90
C ASP A 20 -6.42 10.27 3.42
N ILE A 21 -6.11 9.34 2.51
CA ILE A 21 -6.02 7.91 2.79
C ILE A 21 -4.66 7.40 2.34
N VAL A 22 -4.00 6.61 3.20
CA VAL A 22 -2.87 5.77 2.82
C VAL A 22 -3.27 4.32 3.05
N VAL A 23 -3.04 3.49 2.04
CA VAL A 23 -3.30 2.06 2.05
C VAL A 23 -1.98 1.34 1.92
N ARG A 24 -1.66 0.45 2.88
CA ARG A 24 -0.54 -0.50 2.79
C ARG A 24 -1.08 -1.86 2.39
N PHE A 25 -0.48 -2.51 1.40
CA PHE A 25 -0.76 -3.89 1.00
C PHE A 25 0.38 -4.77 1.49
N TYR A 26 0.09 -5.88 2.18
CA TYR A 26 1.12 -6.72 2.78
C TYR A 26 0.62 -8.15 3.06
N ASP A 27 1.54 -9.03 3.44
CA ASP A 27 1.22 -10.36 3.96
C ASP A 27 1.35 -10.34 5.48
N GLY A 28 0.21 -10.39 6.19
CA GLY A 28 0.19 -10.34 7.64
C GLY A 28 0.85 -11.54 8.31
N SER A 29 1.07 -12.65 7.58
CA SER A 29 1.85 -13.78 8.12
C SER A 29 3.36 -13.51 8.19
N ARG A 30 3.82 -12.42 7.56
CA ARG A 30 5.22 -11.98 7.54
C ARG A 30 5.49 -10.80 8.48
N GLU A 31 4.46 -10.33 9.19
CA GLU A 31 4.62 -9.30 10.21
C GLU A 31 5.29 -9.88 11.45
N PRO A 32 6.34 -9.23 11.99
CA PRO A 32 6.94 -9.64 13.25
C PRO A 32 5.94 -9.51 14.40
N ALA A 33 5.85 -10.53 15.23
CA ALA A 33 5.17 -10.44 16.52
C ALA A 33 5.95 -9.56 17.50
N GLU A 34 5.29 -9.03 18.52
CA GLU A 34 5.93 -8.16 19.53
C GLU A 34 7.10 -8.88 20.23
N GLU A 35 6.97 -10.18 20.46
CA GLU A 35 8.00 -11.01 21.09
C GLU A 35 9.21 -11.25 20.17
N GLU A 36 9.05 -11.04 18.86
CA GLU A 36 10.11 -11.15 17.86
C GLU A 36 10.90 -9.84 17.71
N ILE A 37 10.50 -8.77 18.42
CA ILE A 37 11.22 -7.51 18.47
C ILE A 37 12.45 -7.64 19.37
N VAL A 38 13.49 -8.31 18.86
CA VAL A 38 14.80 -8.49 19.50
C VAL A 38 15.89 -7.76 18.70
N ASN A 39 17.14 -7.81 19.18
CA ASN A 39 18.34 -7.09 18.68
C ASN A 39 18.43 -6.83 17.15
N LEU A 40 17.83 -7.69 16.31
CA LEU A 40 17.58 -7.41 14.89
C LEU A 40 16.17 -7.88 14.51
N VAL A 41 15.37 -6.97 13.93
CA VAL A 41 14.07 -7.26 13.33
C VAL A 41 14.11 -6.86 11.87
N ILE A 42 13.85 -7.81 10.98
CA ILE A 42 13.65 -7.53 9.56
C ILE A 42 12.14 -7.42 9.36
N ALA A 43 11.62 -6.20 9.41
CA ALA A 43 10.22 -5.92 9.11
C ALA A 43 10.03 -5.79 7.59
N ASP A 44 9.19 -6.66 7.01
CA ASP A 44 8.87 -6.61 5.59
C ASP A 44 7.99 -5.38 5.31
N PRO A 45 8.37 -4.48 4.37
CA PRO A 45 7.57 -3.28 4.07
C PRO A 45 6.20 -3.60 3.46
N GLY A 46 5.96 -4.83 3.03
CA GLY A 46 4.79 -5.30 2.33
C GLY A 46 4.94 -5.21 0.82
N TYR A 47 3.81 -5.40 0.14
CA TYR A 47 3.69 -5.32 -1.32
C TYR A 47 3.53 -3.89 -1.85
N GLY A 48 3.55 -2.88 -0.97
CA GLY A 48 3.58 -1.47 -1.36
C GLY A 48 2.49 -0.62 -0.71
N TYR A 49 2.42 0.63 -1.14
CA TYR A 49 1.54 1.65 -0.57
C TYR A 49 0.90 2.50 -1.67
N LEU A 50 -0.39 2.77 -1.53
CA LEU A 50 -1.10 3.78 -2.31
C LEU A 50 -1.57 4.91 -1.38
N MET A 51 -1.52 6.13 -1.89
CA MET A 51 -1.93 7.32 -1.18
C MET A 51 -2.90 8.13 -2.03
N LEU A 52 -4.08 8.36 -1.47
CA LEU A 52 -5.10 9.26 -1.99
C LEU A 52 -5.07 10.56 -1.19
N LYS A 53 -4.78 11.68 -1.88
CA LYS A 53 -4.81 13.03 -1.28
C LYS A 53 -5.89 13.89 -1.89
N PHE A 54 -6.72 14.51 -1.07
CA PHE A 54 -7.68 15.52 -1.50
C PHE A 54 -7.03 16.90 -1.56
N LYS A 55 -7.35 17.66 -2.61
CA LYS A 55 -6.79 18.98 -2.93
C LYS A 55 -7.88 19.91 -3.46
N GLY A 56 -8.57 20.57 -2.54
CA GLY A 56 -9.74 21.40 -2.88
C GLY A 56 -10.84 20.50 -3.45
N ASP A 57 -11.23 20.77 -4.70
CA ASP A 57 -12.28 20.04 -5.40
C ASP A 57 -11.77 18.86 -6.24
N ALA A 58 -10.47 18.54 -6.15
CA ALA A 58 -9.82 17.44 -6.86
C ALA A 58 -9.14 16.48 -5.87
N ALA A 59 -8.67 15.35 -6.38
CA ALA A 59 -7.83 14.42 -5.64
C ALA A 59 -6.62 13.98 -6.48
N LEU A 60 -5.62 13.39 -5.82
CA LEU A 60 -4.45 12.81 -6.46
C LEU A 60 -4.18 11.45 -5.85
N LEU A 61 -4.01 10.44 -6.69
CA LEU A 61 -3.60 9.11 -6.26
C LEU A 61 -2.15 8.87 -6.69
N SER A 62 -1.33 8.40 -5.76
CA SER A 62 0.06 8.07 -6.06
C SER A 62 0.57 6.99 -5.14
N GLY A 63 1.62 6.30 -5.55
CA GLY A 63 2.23 5.29 -4.70
C GLY A 63 3.16 4.37 -5.45
N PHE A 64 3.52 3.28 -4.79
CA PHE A 64 4.28 2.21 -5.41
C PHE A 64 3.76 0.85 -4.98
N LEU A 65 3.87 -0.12 -5.88
CA LEU A 65 3.49 -1.51 -5.66
C LEU A 65 4.63 -2.43 -6.09
N ASP A 66 4.76 -3.58 -5.43
CA ASP A 66 5.74 -4.60 -5.78
C ASP A 66 5.35 -5.23 -7.13
N GLU A 67 6.24 -5.12 -8.11
CA GLU A 67 6.05 -5.65 -9.47
C GLU A 67 5.89 -7.17 -9.49
N SER A 68 6.47 -7.89 -8.52
CA SER A 68 6.35 -9.36 -8.43
C SER A 68 4.96 -9.82 -8.00
N VAL A 69 4.20 -8.95 -7.34
CA VAL A 69 2.83 -9.21 -6.86
C VAL A 69 1.81 -8.53 -7.75
N PHE A 70 1.95 -7.22 -7.95
CA PHE A 70 1.10 -6.40 -8.82
C PHE A 70 1.63 -6.40 -10.26
N ALA A 71 1.72 -7.59 -10.85
CA ALA A 71 2.38 -7.81 -12.12
C ALA A 71 1.60 -7.32 -13.35
N SER A 72 0.27 -7.27 -13.27
CA SER A 72 -0.59 -6.86 -14.39
C SER A 72 -1.21 -5.48 -14.16
N ASP A 73 -1.52 -4.79 -15.25
CA ASP A 73 -2.18 -3.48 -15.18
C ASP A 73 -3.56 -3.60 -14.53
N GLU A 74 -4.31 -4.66 -14.81
CA GLU A 74 -5.63 -4.89 -14.21
C GLU A 74 -5.59 -5.07 -12.69
N MET A 75 -4.52 -5.66 -12.16
CA MET A 75 -4.36 -5.81 -10.72
C MET A 75 -3.98 -4.48 -10.05
N VAL A 76 -3.23 -3.62 -10.74
CA VAL A 76 -2.94 -2.25 -10.29
C VAL A 76 -4.22 -1.42 -10.31
N GLU A 77 -5.01 -1.48 -11.39
CA GLU A 77 -6.31 -0.81 -11.48
C GLU A 77 -7.26 -1.30 -10.38
N ALA A 78 -7.29 -2.60 -10.07
CA ALA A 78 -8.08 -3.12 -8.95
C ALA A 78 -7.64 -2.54 -7.59
N ALA A 79 -6.34 -2.29 -7.38
CA ALA A 79 -5.83 -1.65 -6.17
C ALA A 79 -6.19 -0.15 -6.11
N ILE A 80 -6.22 0.52 -7.26
CA ILE A 80 -6.69 1.91 -7.41
C ILE A 80 -8.19 1.98 -7.07
N ASP A 81 -9.01 1.13 -7.69
CA ASP A 81 -10.43 1.00 -7.38
C ASP A 81 -10.63 0.75 -5.88
N PHE A 82 -9.87 -0.16 -5.29
CA PHE A 82 -9.97 -0.47 -3.87
C PHE A 82 -9.83 0.78 -3.00
N ILE A 83 -8.78 1.59 -3.19
CA ILE A 83 -8.58 2.81 -2.39
C ILE A 83 -9.62 3.89 -2.71
N GLU A 84 -10.07 3.99 -3.97
CA GLU A 84 -11.15 4.90 -4.35
C GLU A 84 -12.43 4.60 -3.56
N HIS A 85 -12.82 3.33 -3.47
CA HIS A 85 -14.01 2.90 -2.74
C HIS A 85 -13.93 3.13 -1.22
N LEU A 86 -12.73 3.35 -0.66
CA LEU A 86 -12.57 3.67 0.76
C LEU A 86 -12.96 5.10 1.12
N SER A 87 -13.11 5.99 0.13
CA SER A 87 -13.54 7.37 0.33
C SER A 87 -14.88 7.64 -0.37
N PRO A 88 -15.94 8.06 0.34
CA PRO A 88 -17.17 8.48 -0.33
C PRO A 88 -16.98 9.76 -1.18
N TYR A 89 -15.88 10.48 -0.99
CA TYR A 89 -15.59 11.73 -1.69
C TYR A 89 -14.89 11.54 -3.04
N SER A 90 -14.36 10.34 -3.32
CA SER A 90 -13.59 10.04 -4.55
C SER A 90 -14.49 9.91 -5.80
N GLN A 91 -15.74 9.44 -5.64
CA GLN A 91 -16.63 9.06 -6.74
C GLN A 91 -17.09 10.22 -7.65
N SER A 92 -16.80 11.47 -7.29
CA SER A 92 -17.26 12.66 -8.03
C SER A 92 -16.18 13.73 -8.21
N VAL A 93 -14.92 13.39 -7.96
CA VAL A 93 -13.79 14.31 -8.09
C VAL A 93 -12.87 13.87 -9.21
N TYR A 94 -12.30 14.85 -9.92
CA TYR A 94 -11.22 14.57 -10.85
C TYR A 94 -10.00 14.06 -10.07
N MET A 95 -9.55 12.84 -10.39
CA MET A 95 -8.47 12.17 -9.67
C MET A 95 -7.51 11.47 -10.63
N PRO A 96 -6.47 12.16 -11.12
CA PRO A 96 -5.40 11.50 -11.85
C PRO A 96 -4.56 10.64 -10.89
N TYR A 97 -4.00 9.56 -11.43
CA TYR A 97 -3.17 8.63 -10.68
C TYR A 97 -1.78 8.45 -11.30
N HIS A 98 -0.80 8.18 -10.44
CA HIS A 98 0.55 7.76 -10.84
C HIS A 98 1.07 6.69 -9.86
N VAL A 99 0.98 5.43 -10.27
CA VAL A 99 1.41 4.28 -9.48
C VAL A 99 2.66 3.68 -10.11
N ALA A 100 3.76 3.68 -9.37
CA ALA A 100 4.99 3.01 -9.78
C ALA A 100 4.95 1.52 -9.43
N ARG A 101 5.49 0.66 -10.30
CA ARG A 101 5.79 -0.72 -9.95
C ARG A 101 7.29 -0.86 -9.74
N PHE A 102 7.70 -1.40 -8.61
CA PHE A 102 9.10 -1.61 -8.29
C PHE A 102 9.38 -3.06 -7.96
N ARG A 103 10.57 -3.51 -8.33
CA ARG A 103 11.13 -4.77 -7.84
C ARG A 103 12.15 -4.44 -6.75
N GLN A 104 11.98 -5.02 -5.57
CA GLN A 104 12.99 -4.92 -4.54
C GLN A 104 14.28 -5.61 -5.01
N THR A 105 15.40 -4.88 -4.97
CA THR A 105 16.71 -5.40 -5.38
C THR A 105 17.70 -5.53 -4.23
N SER A 106 17.49 -4.77 -3.15
CA SER A 106 18.33 -4.75 -1.95
C SER A 106 17.57 -4.15 -0.78
N TYR A 107 18.16 -4.19 0.41
CA TYR A 107 17.68 -3.52 1.62
C TYR A 107 18.89 -3.03 2.43
N VAL A 108 18.63 -2.11 3.35
CA VAL A 108 19.61 -1.63 4.34
C VAL A 108 19.02 -1.89 5.71
N GLU A 109 19.84 -2.43 6.62
CA GLU A 109 19.44 -2.81 7.96
C GLU A 109 20.19 -2.00 9.01
N TYR A 110 19.53 -1.76 10.15
CA TYR A 110 20.13 -1.18 11.34
C TYR A 110 19.69 -2.00 12.55
N ASN A 111 20.65 -2.51 13.31
CA ASN A 111 20.45 -3.37 14.48
C ASN A 111 20.51 -2.61 15.82
N GLY A 112 20.36 -1.28 15.80
CA GLY A 112 20.43 -0.47 17.02
C GLY A 112 21.86 -0.25 17.56
N GLU A 113 22.88 -0.89 16.99
CA GLU A 113 24.28 -0.79 17.45
C GLU A 113 25.15 -0.18 16.33
N TYR A 114 26.00 0.79 16.71
CA TYR A 114 27.07 1.35 15.88
C TYR A 114 28.42 1.05 16.52
#